data_AF-D8FFA1-F1
#
_entry.id   AF-D8FFA1-F1
#
_cell.length_a   1.000
_cell.length_b   1.000
_cell.length_c   1.000
_cell.angle_alpha   90.00
_cell.angle_beta   90.00
_cell.angle_gamma   90.00
#
_symmetry.space_group_name_H-M   'P 1'
#
loop_
_entity.id
_entity.type
_entity.pdbx_description
1 polymer ?
#
loop_
_entity_poly.entity_id
_entity_poly.type
_entity_poly.pdbx_seq_one_letter_code
_entity_poly.pdbx_strand_id
1 'polypeptide(L)'
;MALIAVDMTPVLPGGMNGGAKILAIELLKSFHETALQERFLLLTASWNHEDLAFLDSSNMRRICVLKGHEPTPKASHVRYPGRLYRAMGKIRNHLKRTIQKRPPMKKSLAAQNVNLLFCPFTAPTYTEVDIPTVSVIHDLQHRELPHFFSPHEIGLRDNFIADLKRKADRIICVSEHVRKTVLKHLETSPAITHTVPTSIQTRLSRPEMKKQTACLRTLGIHQRPYMFYPANFWPHKNHAMLLTAYGMFLSRHPDSPIDLVFTGALDGREEMIKHAVIKMGLEKRVHFLGFVPHHELEAVWYGCEFLIFPSLYEGFGIPVLEAMSIGKPVLCSNLTALPEVAGDAAVYFDPRKPEEMVYCIEEIARNAPLKKALVDKGRIRANGYRLSDMTLGYLEIFRMAMAGLRMTTSKISGIFEDGWMGERTDIFYAPGPPERVLEIKLEAPPWLPARQIKIRLNDGKKTLQKIGLRRGRESIIRQVLPGKQGHVSLSMNPTFCPSDHGIGEDFRALSVICCGCWMITPPKKKISLF
;
A
#
# COMPACT_ATOMS: atom_id res chain seq x y z
N MET A 1 23.97 16.16 -9.00
CA MET A 1 23.32 14.92 -8.53
C MET A 1 22.00 15.29 -7.88
N ALA A 2 20.90 14.66 -8.32
CA ALA A 2 19.59 14.89 -7.70
C ALA A 2 19.51 14.19 -6.34
N LEU A 3 18.92 14.84 -5.34
CA LEU A 3 18.62 14.24 -4.04
C LEU A 3 17.15 13.82 -4.00
N ILE A 4 16.91 12.52 -3.88
CA ILE A 4 15.57 11.91 -3.82
C ILE A 4 15.26 11.56 -2.37
N ALA A 5 14.21 12.12 -1.80
CA ALA A 5 13.70 11.68 -0.52
C ALA A 5 12.79 10.45 -0.71
N VAL A 6 12.93 9.43 0.14
CA VAL A 6 12.07 8.23 0.09
C VAL A 6 11.32 8.09 1.40
N ASP A 7 9.99 8.08 1.35
CA ASP A 7 9.14 7.94 2.53
C ASP A 7 9.05 6.48 3.00
N MET A 8 9.94 6.12 3.92
CA MET A 8 9.99 4.81 4.59
C MET A 8 9.29 4.84 5.95
N THR A 9 8.65 5.95 6.33
CA THR A 9 7.92 6.05 7.60
C THR A 9 6.77 5.03 7.75
N PRO A 10 6.10 4.57 6.66
CA PRO A 10 5.05 3.55 6.77
C PRO A 10 5.57 2.12 7.01
N VAL A 11 6.88 1.89 6.97
CA VAL A 11 7.44 0.56 7.26
C VAL A 11 7.19 0.21 8.73
N LEU A 12 6.55 -0.92 8.94
CA LEU A 12 6.26 -1.51 10.23
C LEU A 12 7.30 -2.60 10.56
N PRO A 13 7.52 -2.89 11.84
CA PRO A 13 8.37 -4.01 12.25
C PRO A 13 7.84 -5.36 11.78
N GLY A 14 8.76 -6.32 11.57
CA GLY A 14 8.42 -7.66 11.07
C GLY A 14 7.84 -7.68 9.65
N GLY A 15 6.90 -8.60 9.40
CA GLY A 15 6.27 -8.84 8.08
C GLY A 15 4.95 -8.12 7.82
N MET A 16 4.55 -7.15 8.65
CA MET A 16 3.18 -6.62 8.67
C MET A 16 2.76 -5.85 7.41
N ASN A 17 3.70 -5.25 6.68
CA ASN A 17 3.40 -4.59 5.40
C ASN A 17 3.31 -5.55 4.21
N GLY A 18 3.49 -6.87 4.42
CA GLY A 18 3.47 -7.87 3.36
C GLY A 18 4.50 -7.60 2.25
N GLY A 19 4.12 -7.93 1.01
CA GLY A 19 5.01 -7.83 -0.17
C GLY A 19 5.49 -6.41 -0.49
N ALA A 20 4.73 -5.37 -0.13
CA ALA A 20 5.09 -3.98 -0.41
C ALA A 20 6.39 -3.54 0.30
N LYS A 21 6.64 -4.03 1.54
CA LYS A 21 7.89 -3.74 2.26
C LYS A 21 9.08 -4.40 1.60
N ILE A 22 8.93 -5.66 1.17
CA ILE A 22 10.00 -6.38 0.49
C ILE A 22 10.33 -5.69 -0.84
N LEU A 23 9.30 -5.28 -1.61
CA LEU A 23 9.49 -4.53 -2.84
C LEU A 23 10.25 -3.23 -2.62
N ALA A 24 9.83 -2.42 -1.63
CA ALA A 24 10.47 -1.14 -1.33
C ALA A 24 11.95 -1.32 -0.93
N ILE A 25 12.25 -2.34 -0.12
CA ILE A 25 13.63 -2.64 0.31
C ILE A 25 14.49 -3.09 -0.88
N GLU A 26 14.01 -4.02 -1.70
CA GLU A 26 14.77 -4.52 -2.87
C GLU A 26 15.01 -3.42 -3.91
N LEU A 27 14.02 -2.55 -4.13
CA LEU A 27 14.17 -1.38 -5.00
C LEU A 27 15.24 -0.42 -4.46
N LEU A 28 15.28 -0.15 -3.15
CA LEU A 28 16.31 0.70 -2.54
C LEU A 28 17.71 0.09 -2.65
N LYS A 29 17.86 -1.22 -2.44
CA LYS A 29 19.15 -1.91 -2.68
C LYS A 29 19.60 -1.75 -4.13
N SER A 30 18.68 -1.92 -5.08
CA SER A 30 19.00 -1.76 -6.50
C SER A 30 19.35 -0.32 -6.89
N PHE A 31 18.70 0.68 -6.28
CA PHE A 31 19.09 2.08 -6.44
C PHE A 31 20.51 2.35 -5.95
N HIS A 32 20.94 1.74 -4.85
CA HIS A 32 22.32 1.88 -4.40
C HIS A 32 23.32 1.41 -5.48
N GLU A 33 23.03 0.29 -6.13
CA GLU A 33 23.90 -0.32 -7.15
C GLU A 33 23.82 0.38 -8.52
N THR A 34 22.64 0.88 -8.90
CA THR A 34 22.35 1.32 -10.28
C THR A 34 22.29 2.85 -10.43
N ALA A 35 21.80 3.56 -9.41
CA ALA A 35 21.53 5.00 -9.47
C ALA A 35 22.75 5.81 -8.98
N LEU A 36 23.85 5.71 -9.73
CA LEU A 36 25.15 6.31 -9.35
C LEU A 36 25.17 7.84 -9.43
N GLN A 37 24.18 8.47 -10.07
CA GLN A 37 24.09 9.93 -10.27
C GLN A 37 23.10 10.59 -9.30
N GLU A 38 22.39 9.77 -8.52
CA GLU A 38 21.37 10.16 -7.58
C GLU A 38 21.86 9.93 -6.15
N ARG A 39 21.33 10.72 -5.22
CA ARG A 39 21.49 10.50 -3.79
C ARG A 39 20.12 10.29 -3.17
N PHE A 40 20.03 9.47 -2.14
CA PHE A 40 18.78 9.13 -1.49
C PHE A 40 18.79 9.54 -0.02
N LEU A 41 17.70 10.18 0.40
CA LEU A 41 17.41 10.52 1.79
C LEU A 41 16.22 9.70 2.26
N LEU A 42 16.48 8.64 3.04
CA LEU A 42 15.44 7.76 3.53
C LEU A 42 14.77 8.40 4.76
N LEU A 43 13.52 8.79 4.62
CA LEU A 43 12.72 9.36 5.70
C LEU A 43 12.14 8.22 6.53
N THR A 44 12.57 8.08 7.78
CA THR A 44 12.18 6.96 8.66
C THR A 44 11.45 7.46 9.90
N ALA A 45 10.86 6.54 10.64
CA ALA A 45 10.23 6.78 11.93
C ALA A 45 11.03 6.10 13.06
N SER A 46 10.84 6.50 14.30
CA SER A 46 11.59 5.96 15.45
C SER A 46 11.47 4.44 15.60
N TRP A 47 10.36 3.84 15.20
CA TRP A 47 10.13 2.39 15.28
C TRP A 47 10.73 1.58 14.12
N ASN A 48 11.21 2.22 13.07
CA ASN A 48 11.82 1.53 11.92
C ASN A 48 13.20 2.11 11.54
N HIS A 49 13.69 3.11 12.27
CA HIS A 49 14.95 3.76 11.96
C HIS A 49 16.06 2.72 12.03
N GLU A 50 16.35 2.16 13.20
CA GLU A 50 17.44 1.19 13.38
C GLU A 50 17.29 -0.06 12.51
N ASP A 51 16.07 -0.58 12.36
CA ASP A 51 15.79 -1.74 11.49
C ASP A 51 16.20 -1.51 10.02
N LEU A 52 16.22 -0.26 9.57
CA LEU A 52 16.60 0.11 8.20
C LEU A 52 18.07 0.52 8.09
N ALA A 53 18.88 0.46 9.17
CA ALA A 53 20.29 0.87 9.18
C ALA A 53 21.16 0.20 8.12
N PHE A 54 20.84 -1.05 7.76
CA PHE A 54 21.53 -1.81 6.72
C PHE A 54 21.40 -1.18 5.31
N LEU A 55 20.51 -0.21 5.11
CA LEU A 55 20.34 0.52 3.84
C LEU A 55 21.23 1.78 3.74
N ASP A 56 21.91 2.20 4.80
CA ASP A 56 22.85 3.32 4.71
C ASP A 56 24.05 2.93 3.84
N SER A 57 24.41 3.80 2.89
CA SER A 57 25.48 3.55 1.92
C SER A 57 26.09 4.86 1.42
N SER A 58 27.02 4.79 0.47
CA SER A 58 27.69 5.99 -0.09
C SER A 58 26.71 6.99 -0.74
N ASN A 59 25.61 6.51 -1.33
CA ASN A 59 24.57 7.33 -1.95
C ASN A 59 23.24 7.32 -1.20
N MET A 60 23.09 6.57 -0.10
CA MET A 60 21.88 6.53 0.72
C MET A 60 22.14 6.90 2.18
N ARG A 61 21.33 7.80 2.74
CA ARG A 61 21.37 8.10 4.18
C ARG A 61 19.96 8.17 4.77
N ARG A 62 19.77 7.65 5.97
CA ARG A 62 18.51 7.79 6.72
C ARG A 62 18.44 9.06 7.55
N ILE A 63 17.21 9.52 7.79
CA ILE A 63 16.85 10.56 8.75
C ILE A 63 15.56 10.16 9.47
N CYS A 64 15.61 10.14 10.80
CA CYS A 64 14.42 9.93 11.63
C CYS A 64 13.58 11.22 11.67
N VAL A 65 12.46 11.21 10.94
CA VAL A 65 11.56 12.36 10.79
C VAL A 65 10.31 12.28 11.65
N LEU A 66 9.93 11.07 12.06
CA LEU A 66 8.79 10.84 12.96
C LEU A 66 9.28 10.21 14.26
N LYS A 67 8.93 10.83 15.40
CA LYS A 67 9.22 10.30 16.74
C LYS A 67 7.91 9.89 17.41
N GLY A 68 7.87 8.68 17.94
CA GLY A 68 6.70 8.13 18.63
C GLY A 68 6.85 6.66 18.99
N HIS A 69 5.81 6.11 19.63
CA HIS A 69 5.74 4.69 19.96
C HIS A 69 5.40 3.86 18.71
N GLU A 70 5.91 2.64 18.66
CA GLU A 70 5.62 1.66 17.61
C GLU A 70 4.09 1.50 17.42
N PRO A 71 3.60 1.42 16.16
CA PRO A 71 2.19 1.16 15.91
C PRO A 71 1.83 -0.22 16.46
N THR A 72 1.07 -0.28 17.55
CA THR A 72 0.59 -1.56 18.09
C THR A 72 -0.35 -2.21 17.07
N PRO A 73 -0.15 -3.50 16.72
CA PRO A 73 -1.09 -4.22 15.88
C PRO A 73 -2.45 -4.21 16.58
N LYS A 74 -3.49 -3.67 15.94
CA LYS A 74 -4.84 -3.99 16.38
C LYS A 74 -5.07 -5.45 16.01
N ALA A 75 -5.14 -6.33 17.01
CA ALA A 75 -5.67 -7.67 16.82
C ALA A 75 -6.99 -7.57 16.03
N SER A 76 -7.00 -8.12 14.82
CA SER A 76 -8.20 -8.24 14.03
C SER A 76 -9.08 -9.34 14.66
N HIS A 77 -10.31 -8.95 14.97
CA HIS A 77 -11.46 -9.81 15.29
C HIS A 77 -11.49 -10.51 16.67
N VAL A 78 -12.02 -9.79 17.66
CA VAL A 78 -12.89 -10.42 18.68
C VAL A 78 -14.31 -9.91 18.45
N ARG A 79 -15.22 -10.81 18.07
CA ARG A 79 -16.67 -10.56 18.01
C ARG A 79 -17.17 -10.44 19.45
N TYR A 80 -17.52 -9.24 19.90
CA TYR A 80 -18.22 -9.06 21.18
C TYR A 80 -19.74 -8.87 20.94
N PRO A 81 -20.61 -9.39 21.82
CA PRO A 81 -22.05 -9.15 21.74
C PRO A 81 -22.37 -7.65 21.79
N GLY A 82 -23.23 -7.19 20.88
CA GLY A 82 -23.43 -5.78 20.48
C GLY A 82 -23.93 -4.78 21.54
N ARG A 83 -24.05 -5.15 22.82
CA ARG A 83 -24.45 -4.24 23.92
C ARG A 83 -23.28 -3.77 24.81
N LEU A 84 -22.23 -4.56 24.98
CA LEU A 84 -21.04 -4.17 25.77
C LEU A 84 -20.02 -3.33 24.97
N TYR A 85 -20.05 -3.38 23.64
CA TYR A 85 -19.14 -2.62 22.77
C TYR A 85 -19.35 -1.09 22.85
N ARG A 86 -20.59 -0.65 23.15
CA ARG A 86 -20.94 0.77 23.28
C ARG A 86 -20.41 1.42 24.56
N ALA A 87 -20.24 0.64 25.64
CA ALA A 87 -19.74 1.16 26.92
C ALA A 87 -18.20 1.23 26.94
N MET A 88 -17.51 0.24 26.37
CA MET A 88 -16.03 0.22 26.32
C MET A 88 -15.43 1.06 25.17
N GLY A 89 -16.23 1.44 24.17
CA GLY A 89 -15.80 2.31 23.07
C GLY A 89 -15.39 3.71 23.54
N LYS A 90 -16.05 4.25 24.58
CA LYS A 90 -15.76 5.60 25.12
C LYS A 90 -14.39 5.70 25.78
N ILE A 91 -13.94 4.64 26.47
CA ILE A 91 -12.64 4.60 27.15
C ILE A 91 -11.52 4.24 26.16
N ARG A 92 -11.81 3.35 25.19
CA ARG A 92 -10.83 2.93 24.17
C ARG A 92 -10.53 4.03 23.13
N ASN A 93 -11.49 4.89 22.83
CA ASN A 93 -11.29 6.04 21.93
C ASN A 93 -10.51 7.19 22.59
N HIS A 94 -10.58 7.32 23.92
CA HIS A 94 -9.74 8.29 24.65
C HIS A 94 -8.25 7.90 24.61
N LEU A 95 -7.93 6.59 24.65
CA LEU A 95 -6.55 6.09 24.53
C LEU A 95 -6.06 5.90 23.08
N LYS A 96 -6.95 5.70 22.10
CA LYS A 96 -6.59 5.53 20.67
C LYS A 96 -6.61 6.81 19.84
N ARG A 97 -7.05 7.94 20.42
CA ARG A 97 -6.74 9.31 19.93
C ARG A 97 -5.24 9.64 19.95
N THR A 98 -4.40 8.67 20.32
CA THR A 98 -2.98 8.60 19.96
C THR A 98 -2.79 8.09 18.52
N ILE A 99 -3.60 8.56 17.56
CA ILE A 99 -3.09 8.70 16.19
C ILE A 99 -2.11 9.84 16.30
N GLN A 100 -0.83 9.48 16.33
CA GLN A 100 0.33 10.37 16.40
C GLN A 100 0.02 11.68 15.70
N LYS A 101 -0.13 12.76 16.49
CA LYS A 101 0.21 14.10 16.01
C LYS A 101 1.64 13.99 15.51
N ARG A 102 1.83 13.78 14.20
CA ARG A 102 3.14 13.64 13.60
C ARG A 102 3.81 15.01 13.70
N PRO A 103 4.88 15.16 14.50
CA PRO A 103 5.52 16.46 14.62
C PRO A 103 5.99 16.88 13.22
N PRO A 104 5.85 18.17 12.85
CA PRO A 104 6.41 18.64 11.59
C PRO A 104 7.91 18.32 11.56
N MET A 105 8.42 17.90 10.41
CA MET A 105 9.86 17.78 10.21
C MET A 105 10.54 19.07 10.66
N LYS A 106 11.60 18.97 11.47
CA LYS A 106 12.33 20.15 11.99
C LYS A 106 12.87 21.05 10.89
N LYS A 107 13.09 20.52 9.68
CA LYS A 107 13.46 21.23 8.45
C LYS A 107 12.65 20.66 7.29
N SER A 108 12.19 21.51 6.37
CA SER A 108 11.56 21.09 5.12
C SER A 108 12.51 20.25 4.26
N LEU A 109 11.99 19.39 3.41
CA LEU A 109 12.75 18.70 2.37
C LEU A 109 13.40 19.70 1.41
N ALA A 110 12.73 20.81 1.10
CA ALA A 110 13.27 21.87 0.25
C ALA A 110 14.50 22.53 0.91
N ALA A 111 14.48 22.73 2.23
CA ALA A 111 15.65 23.23 2.97
C ALA A 111 16.83 22.23 2.99
N GLN A 112 16.61 20.99 2.58
CA GLN A 112 17.63 19.95 2.43
C GLN A 112 18.05 19.76 0.96
N ASN A 113 17.60 20.63 0.04
CA ASN A 113 17.84 20.55 -1.40
C ASN A 113 17.34 19.24 -2.03
N VAL A 114 16.24 18.67 -1.51
CA VAL A 114 15.57 17.51 -2.11
C VAL A 114 14.90 17.93 -3.42
N ASN A 115 15.11 17.14 -4.47
CA ASN A 115 14.58 17.37 -5.82
C ASN A 115 13.32 16.56 -6.13
N LEU A 116 13.07 15.46 -5.41
CA LEU A 116 11.91 14.59 -5.60
C LEU A 116 11.57 13.85 -4.32
N LEU A 117 10.28 13.64 -4.07
CA LEU A 117 9.78 12.78 -3.00
C LEU A 117 9.19 11.50 -3.62
N PHE A 118 9.67 10.36 -3.18
CA PHE A 118 9.18 9.05 -3.57
C PHE A 118 8.45 8.38 -2.40
N CYS A 119 7.20 7.97 -2.64
CA CYS A 119 6.32 7.35 -1.67
C CYS A 119 5.98 5.91 -2.10
N PRO A 120 6.77 4.90 -1.69
CA PRO A 120 6.59 3.51 -2.11
C PRO A 120 5.34 2.81 -1.53
N PHE A 121 4.66 3.42 -0.56
CA PHE A 121 3.51 2.83 0.15
C PHE A 121 2.23 3.62 -0.07
N THR A 122 1.65 3.57 -1.28
CA THR A 122 0.37 4.19 -1.70
C THR A 122 0.21 5.65 -1.30
N ALA A 123 -0.15 5.95 -0.04
CA ALA A 123 -0.36 7.31 0.42
C ALA A 123 0.96 8.07 0.62
N PRO A 124 1.15 9.24 -0.03
CA PRO A 124 2.20 10.14 0.36
C PRO A 124 1.89 10.74 1.74
N THR A 125 2.66 10.30 2.74
CA THR A 125 2.50 10.82 4.12
C THR A 125 3.18 12.16 4.33
N TYR A 126 3.96 12.58 3.33
CA TYR A 126 4.63 13.87 3.22
C TYR A 126 4.42 14.45 1.82
N THR A 127 4.41 15.79 1.69
CA THR A 127 4.47 16.50 0.40
C THR A 127 5.00 17.91 0.60
N GLU A 128 5.75 18.41 -0.38
CA GLU A 128 6.17 19.81 -0.47
C GLU A 128 5.96 20.37 -1.87
N VAL A 129 5.72 21.67 -1.90
CA VAL A 129 5.14 22.46 -2.99
C VAL A 129 6.02 22.51 -4.24
N ASP A 130 7.33 22.49 -4.03
CA ASP A 130 8.35 22.55 -5.07
C ASP A 130 9.05 21.21 -5.26
N ILE A 131 8.53 20.14 -4.63
CA ILE A 131 9.13 18.81 -4.68
C ILE A 131 8.16 17.88 -5.38
N PRO A 132 8.44 17.50 -6.63
CA PRO A 132 7.61 16.55 -7.35
C PRO A 132 7.49 15.26 -6.54
N THR A 133 6.26 14.75 -6.43
CA THR A 133 5.94 13.56 -5.64
C THR A 133 5.54 12.40 -6.54
N VAL A 134 6.19 11.25 -6.34
CA VAL A 134 5.89 10.00 -7.06
C VAL A 134 5.39 8.96 -6.07
N SER A 135 4.19 8.43 -6.30
CA SER A 135 3.55 7.43 -5.44
C SER A 135 3.35 6.09 -6.15
N VAL A 136 3.38 4.99 -5.39
CA VAL A 136 3.14 3.63 -5.92
C VAL A 136 1.80 3.09 -5.46
N ILE A 137 0.94 2.66 -6.38
CA ILE A 137 -0.29 1.90 -6.08
C ILE A 137 -0.02 0.42 -6.32
N HIS A 138 -0.15 -0.37 -5.24
CA HIS A 138 -0.03 -1.84 -5.28
C HIS A 138 -1.33 -2.53 -5.66
N ASP A 139 -2.47 -2.01 -5.20
CA ASP A 139 -3.79 -2.53 -5.51
C ASP A 139 -4.89 -1.48 -5.24
N LEU A 140 -6.08 -1.74 -5.77
CA LEU A 140 -7.34 -1.09 -5.37
C LEU A 140 -8.37 -2.14 -4.94
N GLN A 141 -7.92 -3.15 -4.19
CA GLN A 141 -8.72 -4.31 -3.85
C GLN A 141 -10.04 -3.95 -3.16
N HIS A 142 -10.03 -2.94 -2.28
CA HIS A 142 -11.22 -2.42 -1.59
C HIS A 142 -12.30 -1.83 -2.52
N ARG A 143 -11.95 -1.43 -3.74
CA ARG A 143 -12.91 -0.96 -4.75
C ARG A 143 -13.49 -2.08 -5.59
N GLU A 144 -12.71 -3.12 -5.87
CA GLU A 144 -13.17 -4.26 -6.69
C GLU A 144 -13.83 -5.35 -5.86
N LEU A 145 -13.40 -5.54 -4.60
CA LEU A 145 -13.91 -6.54 -3.66
C LEU A 145 -14.26 -5.89 -2.30
N PRO A 146 -15.19 -4.93 -2.25
CA PRO A 146 -15.52 -4.18 -1.03
C PRO A 146 -16.04 -5.07 0.11
N HIS A 147 -16.64 -6.23 -0.21
CA HIS A 147 -17.16 -7.18 0.78
C HIS A 147 -16.08 -7.87 1.63
N PHE A 148 -14.79 -7.74 1.28
CA PHE A 148 -13.67 -8.20 2.11
C PHE A 148 -13.18 -7.16 3.13
N PHE A 149 -13.77 -5.96 3.14
CA PHE A 149 -13.36 -4.87 4.00
C PHE A 149 -14.53 -4.37 4.84
N SER A 150 -14.26 -3.96 6.06
CA SER A 150 -15.24 -3.19 6.83
C SER A 150 -15.45 -1.81 6.21
N PRO A 151 -16.62 -1.17 6.41
CA PRO A 151 -16.86 0.21 5.93
C PRO A 151 -15.78 1.20 6.40
N HIS A 152 -15.26 1.01 7.62
CA HIS A 152 -14.17 1.82 8.17
C HIS A 152 -12.84 1.63 7.40
N GLU A 153 -12.49 0.40 7.02
CA GLU A 153 -11.28 0.15 6.22
C GLU A 153 -11.40 0.72 4.81
N ILE A 154 -12.59 0.66 4.21
CA ILE A 154 -12.89 1.30 2.92
C ILE A 154 -12.68 2.82 3.05
N GLY A 155 -13.30 3.47 4.04
CA GLY A 155 -13.15 4.91 4.24
C GLY A 155 -11.70 5.36 4.48
N LEU A 156 -10.91 4.58 5.22
CA LEU A 156 -9.46 4.87 5.39
C LEU A 156 -8.69 4.78 4.08
N ARG A 157 -8.95 3.75 3.27
CA ARG A 157 -8.29 3.58 1.98
C ARG A 157 -8.73 4.64 0.97
N ASP A 158 -9.99 5.02 0.98
CA ASP A 158 -10.52 6.10 0.15
C ASP A 158 -9.86 7.45 0.47
N ASN A 159 -9.62 7.74 1.75
CA ASN A 159 -8.85 8.92 2.14
C ASN A 159 -7.40 8.87 1.62
N PHE A 160 -6.74 7.72 1.69
CA PHE A 160 -5.39 7.57 1.14
C PHE A 160 -5.33 7.77 -0.38
N ILE A 161 -6.36 7.30 -1.07
CA ILE A 161 -6.53 7.47 -2.50
C ILE A 161 -6.80 8.93 -2.87
N ALA A 162 -7.69 9.62 -2.15
CA ALA A 162 -7.94 11.03 -2.33
C ALA A 162 -6.67 11.87 -2.10
N ASP A 163 -5.89 11.50 -1.08
CA ASP A 163 -4.57 12.07 -0.82
C ASP A 163 -3.62 11.88 -1.99
N LEU A 164 -3.50 10.65 -2.50
CA LEU A 164 -2.66 10.34 -3.65
C LEU A 164 -3.07 11.15 -4.89
N LYS A 165 -4.36 11.18 -5.27
CA LYS A 165 -4.85 11.95 -6.44
C LYS A 165 -4.46 13.43 -6.36
N ARG A 166 -4.45 13.97 -5.15
CA ARG A 166 -4.18 15.38 -4.85
C ARG A 166 -2.69 15.71 -4.84
N LYS A 167 -1.88 14.78 -4.33
CA LYS A 167 -0.49 14.99 -3.95
C LYS A 167 0.53 14.44 -4.94
N ALA A 168 0.19 13.39 -5.68
CA ALA A 168 1.12 12.75 -6.61
C ALA A 168 1.17 13.51 -7.93
N ASP A 169 2.37 13.87 -8.36
CA ASP A 169 2.64 14.38 -9.71
C ASP A 169 2.78 13.23 -10.71
N ARG A 170 3.21 12.06 -10.24
CA ARG A 170 3.17 10.80 -10.99
C ARG A 170 2.79 9.62 -10.10
N ILE A 171 2.12 8.66 -10.71
CA ILE A 171 1.62 7.44 -10.08
C ILE A 171 2.25 6.26 -10.82
N ILE A 172 2.88 5.37 -10.06
CA ILE A 172 3.39 4.09 -10.54
C ILE A 172 2.41 3.00 -10.12
N CYS A 173 1.97 2.19 -11.06
CA CYS A 173 1.17 1.00 -10.86
C CYS A 173 2.04 -0.23 -11.10
N VAL A 174 1.95 -1.20 -10.19
CA VAL A 174 2.81 -2.40 -10.20
C VAL A 174 2.51 -3.40 -11.33
N SER A 175 1.37 -3.23 -12.01
CA SER A 175 0.94 -3.99 -13.19
C SER A 175 0.02 -3.14 -14.07
N GLU A 176 -0.17 -3.55 -15.32
CA GLU A 176 -1.13 -2.90 -16.21
C GLU A 176 -2.57 -3.16 -15.74
N HIS A 177 -2.84 -4.31 -15.13
CA HIS A 177 -4.11 -4.56 -14.44
C HIS A 177 -4.39 -3.47 -13.38
N VAL A 178 -3.43 -3.22 -12.48
CA VAL A 178 -3.58 -2.18 -11.45
C VAL A 178 -3.71 -0.80 -12.10
N ARG A 179 -2.97 -0.49 -13.17
CA ARG A 179 -3.11 0.77 -13.90
C ARG A 179 -4.51 0.96 -14.47
N LYS A 180 -5.08 -0.07 -15.11
CA LYS A 180 -6.45 -0.03 -15.63
C LYS A 180 -7.47 0.17 -14.50
N THR A 181 -7.31 -0.52 -13.38
CA THR A 181 -8.16 -0.34 -12.20
C THR A 181 -8.05 1.08 -11.64
N VAL A 182 -6.84 1.64 -11.58
CA VAL A 182 -6.59 3.02 -11.14
C VAL A 182 -7.28 4.02 -12.07
N LEU A 183 -7.10 3.91 -13.38
CA LEU A 183 -7.75 4.82 -14.33
C LEU A 183 -9.28 4.72 -14.25
N LYS A 184 -9.82 3.51 -14.09
CA LYS A 184 -11.26 3.24 -13.98
C LYS A 184 -11.87 3.82 -12.69
N HIS A 185 -11.24 3.60 -11.55
CA HIS A 185 -11.84 3.93 -10.24
C HIS A 185 -11.42 5.30 -9.70
N LEU A 186 -10.25 5.80 -10.12
CA LEU A 186 -9.68 7.04 -9.59
C LEU A 186 -9.77 8.19 -10.59
N GLU A 187 -10.14 7.95 -11.84
CA GLU A 187 -10.24 8.99 -12.88
C GLU A 187 -8.96 9.84 -12.97
N THR A 188 -7.79 9.22 -12.74
CA THR A 188 -6.50 9.90 -12.88
C THR A 188 -6.15 10.06 -14.35
N SER A 189 -5.31 11.05 -14.68
CA SER A 189 -4.85 11.21 -16.05
C SER A 189 -3.93 10.05 -16.46
N PRO A 190 -4.13 9.43 -17.66
CA PRO A 190 -3.19 8.47 -18.21
C PRO A 190 -1.77 9.00 -18.38
N ALA A 191 -1.59 10.33 -18.50
CA ALA A 191 -0.31 10.99 -18.69
C ALA A 191 0.59 10.99 -17.43
N ILE A 192 -0.03 10.86 -16.25
CA ILE A 192 0.68 10.81 -14.96
C ILE A 192 0.65 9.42 -14.33
N THR A 193 -0.13 8.49 -14.89
CA THR A 193 -0.30 7.13 -14.36
C THR A 193 0.47 6.17 -15.24
N HIS A 194 1.49 5.51 -14.68
CA HIS A 194 2.46 4.69 -15.41
C HIS A 194 2.49 3.28 -14.85
N THR A 195 2.67 2.29 -15.71
CA THR A 195 2.95 0.91 -15.29
C THR A 195 4.45 0.73 -15.18
N VAL A 196 4.92 0.32 -14.01
CA VAL A 196 6.28 -0.24 -13.85
C VAL A 196 6.11 -1.61 -13.20
N PRO A 197 6.25 -2.70 -13.97
CA PRO A 197 6.06 -4.04 -13.45
C PRO A 197 6.99 -4.32 -12.27
N THR A 198 6.44 -5.00 -11.26
CA THR A 198 7.26 -5.49 -10.15
C THR A 198 8.28 -6.52 -10.64
N SER A 199 9.49 -6.50 -10.09
CA SER A 199 10.49 -7.51 -10.41
C SER A 199 10.31 -8.78 -9.60
N ILE A 200 10.98 -9.85 -10.03
CA ILE A 200 11.27 -10.96 -9.15
C ILE A 200 12.16 -10.51 -7.97
N GLN A 201 11.87 -11.01 -6.78
CA GLN A 201 12.68 -10.76 -5.59
C GLN A 201 13.80 -11.80 -5.53
N THR A 202 15.06 -11.35 -5.46
CA THR A 202 16.25 -12.21 -5.39
C THR A 202 16.46 -12.75 -3.98
N ARG A 203 15.46 -13.49 -3.48
CA ARG A 203 15.43 -14.05 -2.12
C ARG A 203 15.43 -15.58 -2.08
N LEU A 204 15.53 -16.24 -3.23
CA LEU A 204 15.53 -17.71 -3.28
C LEU A 204 16.86 -18.19 -3.84
N SER A 205 17.72 -18.71 -2.96
CA SER A 205 18.94 -19.42 -3.31
C SER A 205 18.71 -20.92 -3.23
N ARG A 206 19.32 -21.70 -4.14
CA ARG A 206 19.16 -23.16 -4.12
C ARG A 206 19.87 -23.74 -2.90
N PRO A 207 19.16 -24.38 -1.96
CA PRO A 207 19.80 -24.98 -0.78
C PRO A 207 20.56 -26.26 -1.18
N GLU A 208 21.57 -26.61 -0.39
CA GLU A 208 22.20 -27.94 -0.47
C GLU A 208 21.15 -29.03 -0.19
N MET A 209 21.11 -30.08 -1.01
CA MET A 209 20.08 -31.13 -0.94
C MET A 209 19.98 -31.81 0.43
N LYS A 210 21.10 -32.04 1.12
CA LYS A 210 21.12 -32.62 2.48
C LYS A 210 20.48 -31.67 3.50
N LYS A 211 20.81 -30.37 3.44
CA LYS A 211 20.23 -29.34 4.31
C LYS A 211 18.73 -29.17 4.04
N GLN A 212 18.35 -29.18 2.76
CA GLN A 212 16.94 -29.16 2.36
C GLN A 212 16.16 -30.33 2.97
N THR A 213 16.63 -31.56 2.77
CA THR A 213 15.95 -32.77 3.26
C THR A 213 15.82 -32.76 4.79
N ALA A 214 16.88 -32.35 5.49
CA ALA A 214 16.85 -32.22 6.95
C ALA A 214 15.85 -31.16 7.41
N CYS A 215 15.81 -29.99 6.75
CA CYS A 215 14.87 -28.91 7.04
C CYS A 215 13.41 -29.34 6.81
N LEU A 216 13.10 -29.94 5.66
CA LEU A 216 11.76 -30.45 5.34
C LEU A 216 11.26 -31.46 6.38
N ARG A 217 12.16 -32.34 6.86
CA ARG A 217 11.84 -33.28 7.95
C ARG A 217 11.53 -32.58 9.27
N THR A 218 12.29 -31.56 9.66
CA THR A 218 12.03 -30.76 10.86
C THR A 218 10.69 -30.03 10.77
N LEU A 219 10.31 -29.59 9.57
CA LEU A 219 9.03 -28.94 9.27
C LEU A 219 7.85 -29.92 9.18
N GLY A 220 8.08 -31.22 9.37
CA GLY A 220 7.03 -32.25 9.30
C GLY A 220 6.60 -32.63 7.89
N ILE A 221 7.12 -31.98 6.84
CA ILE A 221 6.83 -32.27 5.43
C ILE A 221 7.82 -33.29 4.88
N HIS A 222 7.59 -34.57 5.19
CA HIS A 222 8.48 -35.65 4.80
C HIS A 222 7.82 -36.66 3.85
N GLN A 223 8.63 -37.19 2.93
CA GLN A 223 8.38 -38.38 2.09
C GLN A 223 7.34 -38.29 0.98
N ARG A 224 6.54 -37.21 0.91
CA ARG A 224 5.51 -37.06 -0.11
C ARG A 224 5.77 -35.84 -0.99
N PRO A 225 5.59 -35.95 -2.33
CA PRO A 225 5.51 -34.78 -3.19
C PRO A 225 4.39 -33.85 -2.69
N TYR A 226 4.49 -32.54 -2.88
CA TYR A 226 3.45 -31.63 -2.42
C TYR A 226 3.26 -30.43 -3.34
N MET A 227 2.04 -29.93 -3.39
CA MET A 227 1.72 -28.62 -3.94
C MET A 227 1.89 -27.56 -2.85
N PHE A 228 2.41 -26.40 -3.23
CA PHE A 228 2.71 -25.32 -2.30
C PHE A 228 1.82 -24.12 -2.52
N TYR A 229 1.36 -23.48 -1.44
CA TYR A 229 0.67 -22.19 -1.49
C TYR A 229 1.18 -21.21 -0.41
N PRO A 230 2.06 -20.26 -0.78
CA PRO A 230 2.68 -19.29 0.13
C PRO A 230 1.83 -18.03 0.32
N ALA A 231 0.78 -18.11 1.13
CA ALA A 231 -0.12 -16.98 1.35
C ALA A 231 -0.71 -16.93 2.76
N ASN A 232 -0.74 -15.72 3.35
CA ASN A 232 -1.54 -15.44 4.54
C ASN A 232 -3.01 -15.78 4.31
N PHE A 233 -3.71 -16.17 5.37
CA PHE A 233 -5.12 -16.62 5.34
C PHE A 233 -6.13 -15.47 5.20
N TRP A 234 -5.84 -14.50 4.33
CA TRP A 234 -6.78 -13.41 4.02
C TRP A 234 -7.92 -13.91 3.12
N PRO A 235 -9.13 -13.36 3.23
CA PRO A 235 -10.29 -13.86 2.47
C PRO A 235 -10.06 -13.98 0.96
N HIS A 236 -9.40 -12.99 0.35
CA HIS A 236 -9.10 -12.99 -1.08
C HIS A 236 -8.03 -14.02 -1.50
N LYS A 237 -7.27 -14.59 -0.56
CA LYS A 237 -6.30 -15.66 -0.82
C LYS A 237 -6.99 -17.02 -0.94
N ASN A 238 -8.28 -17.11 -0.62
CA ASN A 238 -9.16 -18.19 -1.09
C ASN A 238 -8.75 -19.62 -0.65
N HIS A 239 -8.10 -19.75 0.51
CA HIS A 239 -7.68 -21.05 1.06
C HIS A 239 -8.84 -22.04 1.22
N ALA A 240 -10.04 -21.55 1.54
CA ALA A 240 -11.23 -22.39 1.68
C ALA A 240 -11.58 -23.10 0.37
N MET A 241 -11.60 -22.38 -0.76
CA MET A 241 -11.91 -22.98 -2.06
C MET A 241 -10.81 -23.95 -2.51
N LEU A 242 -9.55 -23.62 -2.23
CA LEU A 242 -8.43 -24.55 -2.49
C LEU A 242 -8.56 -25.84 -1.69
N LEU A 243 -8.94 -25.74 -0.41
CA LEU A 243 -9.16 -26.91 0.43
C LEU A 243 -10.32 -27.77 -0.09
N THR A 244 -11.41 -27.15 -0.55
CA THR A 244 -12.52 -27.85 -1.21
C THR A 244 -12.03 -28.60 -2.45
N ALA A 245 -11.29 -27.93 -3.34
CA ALA A 245 -10.71 -28.57 -4.52
C ALA A 245 -9.76 -29.72 -4.15
N TYR A 246 -8.93 -29.55 -3.13
CA TYR A 246 -8.01 -30.60 -2.69
C TYR A 246 -8.74 -31.83 -2.11
N GLY A 247 -9.80 -31.61 -1.33
CA GLY A 247 -10.65 -32.72 -0.87
C GLY A 247 -11.34 -33.46 -2.01
N MET A 248 -11.83 -32.74 -3.01
CA MET A 248 -12.40 -33.34 -4.23
C MET A 248 -11.36 -34.14 -5.02
N PHE A 249 -10.15 -33.61 -5.16
CA PHE A 249 -9.03 -34.30 -5.80
C PHE A 249 -8.69 -35.61 -5.08
N LEU A 250 -8.58 -35.60 -3.75
CA LEU A 250 -8.30 -36.82 -2.98
C LEU A 250 -9.48 -37.80 -2.97
N SER A 251 -10.72 -37.31 -3.07
CA SER A 251 -11.88 -38.20 -3.25
C SER A 251 -11.84 -38.94 -4.60
N ARG A 252 -11.29 -38.32 -5.66
CA ARG A 252 -11.11 -38.95 -6.98
C ARG A 252 -9.85 -39.81 -7.04
N HIS A 253 -8.80 -39.42 -6.30
CA HIS A 253 -7.49 -40.08 -6.28
C HIS A 253 -7.02 -40.36 -4.84
N PRO A 254 -7.65 -41.31 -4.11
CA PRO A 254 -7.35 -41.56 -2.70
C PRO A 254 -5.89 -41.91 -2.42
N ASP A 255 -5.25 -42.61 -3.35
CA ASP A 255 -3.86 -43.05 -3.24
C ASP A 255 -2.85 -42.00 -3.71
N SER A 256 -3.31 -40.84 -4.18
CA SER A 256 -2.43 -39.76 -4.64
C SER A 256 -1.41 -39.42 -3.54
N PRO A 257 -0.11 -39.35 -3.86
CA PRO A 257 0.90 -39.06 -2.87
C PRO A 257 1.04 -37.55 -2.61
N ILE A 258 0.35 -36.69 -3.36
CA ILE A 258 0.56 -35.24 -3.34
C ILE A 258 -0.07 -34.63 -2.09
N ASP A 259 0.73 -34.01 -1.22
CA ASP A 259 0.27 -33.24 -0.08
C ASP A 259 -0.01 -31.77 -0.41
N LEU A 260 -0.70 -31.05 0.47
CA LEU A 260 -0.94 -29.60 0.37
C LEU A 260 -0.23 -28.87 1.51
N VAL A 261 0.63 -27.91 1.16
CA VAL A 261 1.44 -27.16 2.14
C VAL A 261 1.09 -25.67 2.10
N PHE A 262 0.71 -25.13 3.27
CA PHE A 262 0.45 -23.71 3.49
C PHE A 262 1.54 -23.05 4.33
N THR A 263 1.93 -21.83 3.94
CA THR A 263 2.70 -20.90 4.78
C THR A 263 1.96 -19.57 4.90
N GLY A 264 2.26 -18.81 5.96
CA GLY A 264 1.59 -17.55 6.27
C GLY A 264 1.42 -17.37 7.78
N ALA A 265 1.16 -16.14 8.24
CA ALA A 265 0.97 -15.88 9.66
C ALA A 265 -0.23 -16.67 10.21
N LEU A 266 -0.03 -17.35 11.35
CA LEU A 266 -1.06 -18.06 12.11
C LEU A 266 -1.65 -17.10 13.14
N ASP A 267 -2.47 -16.17 12.67
CA ASP A 267 -3.04 -15.08 13.46
C ASP A 267 -4.52 -15.27 13.84
N GLY A 268 -5.01 -16.50 13.72
CA GLY A 268 -6.38 -16.91 14.01
C GLY A 268 -7.26 -16.98 12.77
N ARG A 269 -6.85 -16.40 11.64
CA ARG A 269 -7.61 -16.48 10.37
C ARG A 269 -7.56 -17.87 9.75
N GLU A 270 -6.51 -18.63 10.01
CA GLU A 270 -6.35 -20.00 9.54
C GLU A 270 -7.26 -20.99 10.25
N GLU A 271 -7.79 -20.66 11.43
CA GLU A 271 -8.50 -21.60 12.29
C GLU A 271 -9.71 -22.20 11.58
N MET A 272 -10.46 -21.39 10.82
CA MET A 272 -11.57 -21.90 10.01
C MET A 272 -11.10 -23.01 9.04
N ILE A 273 -9.93 -22.83 8.43
CA ILE A 273 -9.36 -23.78 7.47
C ILE A 273 -8.88 -25.04 8.19
N LYS A 274 -8.19 -24.92 9.34
CA LYS A 274 -7.79 -26.08 10.16
C LYS A 274 -9.00 -26.92 10.60
N HIS A 275 -10.08 -26.27 11.05
CA HIS A 275 -11.31 -26.97 11.42
C HIS A 275 -11.94 -27.70 10.23
N ALA A 276 -11.93 -27.09 9.04
CA ALA A 276 -12.41 -27.74 7.82
C ALA A 276 -11.53 -28.95 7.43
N VAL A 277 -10.20 -28.84 7.55
CA VAL A 277 -9.26 -29.95 7.32
C VAL A 277 -9.60 -31.15 8.22
N ILE A 278 -9.85 -30.91 9.52
CA ILE A 278 -10.24 -31.96 10.47
C ILE A 278 -11.58 -32.60 10.07
N LYS A 279 -12.59 -31.78 9.76
CA LYS A 279 -13.91 -32.29 9.34
C LYS A 279 -13.85 -33.13 8.05
N MET A 280 -12.88 -32.85 7.20
CA MET A 280 -12.67 -33.57 5.93
C MET A 280 -11.73 -34.78 6.09
N GLY A 281 -11.16 -35.03 7.28
CA GLY A 281 -10.20 -36.11 7.50
C GLY A 281 -8.85 -35.91 6.79
N LEU A 282 -8.44 -34.66 6.58
CA LEU A 282 -7.27 -34.28 5.78
C LEU A 282 -6.04 -33.88 6.62
N GLU A 283 -6.05 -34.11 7.93
CA GLU A 283 -5.03 -33.65 8.88
C GLU A 283 -3.63 -34.20 8.56
N LYS A 284 -3.57 -35.40 7.96
CA LYS A 284 -2.31 -36.03 7.55
C LYS A 284 -1.82 -35.55 6.17
N ARG A 285 -2.61 -34.74 5.48
CA ARG A 285 -2.46 -34.39 4.06
C ARG A 285 -2.34 -32.89 3.82
N VAL A 286 -2.67 -32.07 4.81
CA VAL A 286 -2.61 -30.60 4.76
C VAL A 286 -1.72 -30.08 5.88
N HIS A 287 -0.64 -29.42 5.50
CA HIS A 287 0.40 -28.97 6.43
C HIS A 287 0.36 -27.44 6.57
N PHE A 288 0.26 -26.96 7.82
CA PHE A 288 0.28 -25.53 8.14
C PHE A 288 1.62 -25.19 8.79
N LEU A 289 2.55 -24.65 8.02
CA LEU A 289 3.91 -24.36 8.53
C LEU A 289 4.00 -23.02 9.28
N GLY A 290 3.00 -22.16 9.10
CA GLY A 290 3.01 -20.82 9.68
C GLY A 290 4.03 -19.88 9.02
N PHE A 291 4.60 -18.98 9.81
CA PHE A 291 5.70 -18.13 9.37
C PHE A 291 6.99 -18.95 9.34
N VAL A 292 7.55 -19.12 8.14
CA VAL A 292 8.77 -19.90 7.93
C VAL A 292 9.95 -18.96 7.72
N PRO A 293 11.03 -19.06 8.51
CA PRO A 293 12.26 -18.29 8.30
C PRO A 293 12.80 -18.45 6.88
N HIS A 294 13.48 -17.42 6.38
CA HIS A 294 13.95 -17.38 4.98
C HIS A 294 14.70 -18.64 4.52
N HIS A 295 15.67 -19.11 5.30
CA HIS A 295 16.50 -20.28 4.95
C HIS A 295 15.68 -21.59 4.91
N GLU A 296 14.62 -21.70 5.71
CA GLU A 296 13.70 -22.83 5.68
C GLU A 296 12.70 -22.69 4.53
N LEU A 297 12.28 -21.46 4.21
CA LEU A 297 11.35 -21.17 3.13
C LEU A 297 11.94 -21.56 1.76
N GLU A 298 13.25 -21.39 1.57
CA GLU A 298 13.96 -21.91 0.40
C GLU A 298 13.82 -23.43 0.27
N ALA A 299 13.98 -24.18 1.37
CA ALA A 299 13.81 -25.63 1.35
C ALA A 299 12.40 -26.04 0.92
N VAL A 300 11.37 -25.34 1.41
CA VAL A 300 9.96 -25.53 1.05
C VAL A 300 9.73 -25.21 -0.43
N TRP A 301 10.21 -24.07 -0.92
CA TRP A 301 10.08 -23.69 -2.33
C TRP A 301 10.72 -24.69 -3.28
N TYR A 302 11.96 -25.10 -3.01
CA TYR A 302 12.65 -26.06 -3.86
C TYR A 302 12.12 -27.49 -3.70
N GLY A 303 11.42 -27.79 -2.60
CA GLY A 303 10.89 -29.11 -2.30
C GLY A 303 9.51 -29.40 -2.91
N CYS A 304 8.76 -28.36 -3.28
CA CYS A 304 7.42 -28.56 -3.85
C CYS A 304 7.46 -29.13 -5.27
N GLU A 305 6.40 -29.81 -5.69
CA GLU A 305 6.21 -30.26 -7.07
C GLU A 305 5.77 -29.13 -7.98
N PHE A 306 4.83 -28.30 -7.50
CA PHE A 306 4.30 -27.15 -8.23
C PHE A 306 3.67 -26.15 -7.26
N LEU A 307 3.53 -24.91 -7.72
CA LEU A 307 2.79 -23.86 -7.04
C LEU A 307 1.32 -23.93 -7.46
N ILE A 308 0.39 -23.86 -6.49
CA ILE A 308 -1.02 -23.57 -6.75
C ILE A 308 -1.40 -22.23 -6.14
N PHE A 309 -1.97 -21.33 -6.94
CA PHE A 309 -2.15 -19.92 -6.54
C PHE A 309 -3.58 -19.42 -6.86
N PRO A 310 -4.57 -19.75 -6.01
CA PRO A 310 -6.01 -19.55 -6.28
C PRO A 310 -6.54 -18.20 -5.81
N SER A 311 -5.71 -17.16 -5.78
CA SER A 311 -6.10 -15.84 -5.28
C SER A 311 -7.23 -15.25 -6.12
N LEU A 312 -8.24 -14.69 -5.44
CA LEU A 312 -9.34 -13.96 -6.05
C LEU A 312 -8.91 -12.57 -6.53
N TYR A 313 -7.80 -12.05 -5.99
CA TYR A 313 -7.26 -10.75 -6.36
C TYR A 313 -5.76 -10.67 -6.11
N GLU A 314 -5.02 -10.19 -7.11
CA GLU A 314 -3.62 -9.81 -7.00
C GLU A 314 -3.35 -8.50 -7.72
N GLY A 315 -2.57 -7.63 -7.09
CA GLY A 315 -1.97 -6.47 -7.77
C GLY A 315 -0.85 -6.90 -8.72
N PHE A 316 -0.18 -8.01 -8.43
CA PHE A 316 0.90 -8.54 -9.27
C PHE A 316 1.05 -10.07 -9.15
N GLY A 317 1.24 -10.60 -7.93
CA GLY A 317 1.42 -12.04 -7.70
C GLY A 317 2.88 -12.51 -7.72
N ILE A 318 3.76 -11.86 -6.95
CA ILE A 318 5.21 -12.18 -6.85
C ILE A 318 5.50 -13.70 -6.72
N PRO A 319 4.78 -14.49 -5.90
CA PRO A 319 5.07 -15.93 -5.77
C PRO A 319 4.99 -16.72 -7.08
N VAL A 320 4.20 -16.26 -8.06
CA VAL A 320 4.14 -16.88 -9.39
C VAL A 320 5.49 -16.78 -10.11
N LEU A 321 6.11 -15.60 -10.10
CA LEU A 321 7.44 -15.43 -10.69
C LEU A 321 8.53 -16.14 -9.89
N GLU A 322 8.40 -16.18 -8.56
CA GLU A 322 9.31 -16.94 -7.70
C GLU A 322 9.33 -18.41 -8.11
N ALA A 323 8.16 -19.05 -8.19
CA ALA A 323 8.02 -20.43 -8.66
C ALA A 323 8.64 -20.64 -10.06
N MET A 324 8.32 -19.76 -11.01
CA MET A 324 8.84 -19.82 -12.37
C MET A 324 10.37 -19.75 -12.42
N SER A 325 10.98 -18.86 -11.62
CA SER A 325 12.43 -18.67 -11.62
C SER A 325 13.22 -19.87 -11.11
N ILE A 326 12.66 -20.59 -10.14
CA ILE A 326 13.29 -21.81 -9.60
C ILE A 326 12.84 -23.07 -10.35
N GLY A 327 12.09 -22.91 -11.45
CA GLY A 327 11.66 -23.98 -12.32
C GLY A 327 10.56 -24.87 -11.72
N LYS A 328 9.60 -24.29 -11.00
CA LYS A 328 8.39 -24.97 -10.54
C LYS A 328 7.21 -24.64 -11.47
N PRO A 329 6.45 -25.63 -11.96
CA PRO A 329 5.20 -25.38 -12.66
C PRO A 329 4.24 -24.55 -11.82
N VAL A 330 3.44 -23.71 -12.48
CA VAL A 330 2.46 -22.84 -11.84
C VAL A 330 1.06 -23.18 -12.31
N LEU A 331 0.16 -23.39 -11.34
CA LEU A 331 -1.28 -23.42 -11.52
C LEU A 331 -1.82 -22.17 -10.83
N CYS A 332 -2.49 -21.27 -11.54
CA CYS A 332 -2.97 -20.03 -10.91
C CYS A 332 -4.32 -19.56 -11.42
N SER A 333 -4.93 -18.69 -10.63
CA SER A 333 -6.16 -18.00 -10.96
C SER A 333 -6.04 -17.23 -12.29
N ASN A 334 -7.09 -17.26 -13.11
CA ASN A 334 -7.22 -16.48 -14.34
C ASN A 334 -7.71 -15.04 -14.12
N LEU A 335 -7.72 -14.56 -12.87
CA LEU A 335 -8.22 -13.23 -12.51
C LEU A 335 -7.10 -12.20 -12.32
N THR A 336 -7.46 -10.93 -12.47
CA THR A 336 -6.63 -9.76 -12.11
C THR A 336 -5.27 -9.71 -12.82
N ALA A 337 -4.17 -9.47 -12.09
CA ALA A 337 -2.84 -9.36 -12.67
C ALA A 337 -2.19 -10.71 -13.03
N LEU A 338 -2.75 -11.84 -12.60
CA LEU A 338 -2.11 -13.15 -12.77
C LEU A 338 -1.96 -13.60 -14.23
N PRO A 339 -2.96 -13.40 -15.14
CA PRO A 339 -2.76 -13.63 -16.57
C PRO A 339 -1.66 -12.74 -17.17
N GLU A 340 -1.59 -11.48 -16.73
CA GLU A 340 -0.54 -10.55 -17.15
C GLU A 340 0.83 -11.02 -16.66
N VAL A 341 0.98 -11.56 -15.45
CA VAL A 341 2.28 -11.95 -14.90
C VAL A 341 2.74 -13.31 -15.42
N ALA A 342 1.87 -14.31 -15.44
CA ALA A 342 2.24 -15.66 -15.85
C ALA A 342 2.28 -15.88 -17.37
N GLY A 343 1.53 -15.10 -18.17
CA GLY A 343 1.51 -15.26 -19.63
C GLY A 343 1.09 -16.67 -20.07
N ASP A 344 1.88 -17.32 -20.91
CA ASP A 344 1.62 -18.69 -21.38
C ASP A 344 2.38 -19.77 -20.58
N ALA A 345 2.94 -19.39 -19.43
CA ALA A 345 3.79 -20.22 -18.58
C ALA A 345 3.07 -20.80 -17.34
N ALA A 346 1.74 -20.73 -17.29
CA ALA A 346 0.92 -21.31 -16.22
C ALA A 346 -0.28 -22.08 -16.77
N VAL A 347 -0.82 -22.99 -15.97
CA VAL A 347 -2.16 -23.54 -16.17
C VAL A 347 -3.14 -22.68 -15.39
N TYR A 348 -4.14 -22.15 -16.09
CA TYR A 348 -5.13 -21.25 -15.50
C TYR A 348 -6.41 -21.97 -15.09
N PHE A 349 -7.01 -21.51 -14.00
CA PHE A 349 -8.34 -21.92 -13.55
C PHE A 349 -9.14 -20.72 -13.05
N ASP A 350 -10.47 -20.79 -13.08
CA ASP A 350 -11.32 -19.89 -12.32
C ASP A 350 -11.23 -20.25 -10.81
N PRO A 351 -10.69 -19.38 -9.94
CA PRO A 351 -10.52 -19.68 -8.52
C PRO A 351 -11.84 -19.85 -7.76
N ARG A 352 -12.99 -19.56 -8.39
CA ARG A 352 -14.32 -19.73 -7.80
C ARG A 352 -14.90 -21.12 -8.06
N LYS A 353 -14.25 -21.93 -8.90
CA LYS A 353 -14.72 -23.25 -9.33
C LYS A 353 -13.71 -24.33 -8.92
N PRO A 354 -13.97 -25.09 -7.85
CA PRO A 354 -13.03 -26.09 -7.36
C PRO A 354 -12.78 -27.21 -8.37
N GLU A 355 -13.74 -27.51 -9.26
CA GLU A 355 -13.58 -28.51 -10.32
C GLU A 355 -12.48 -28.15 -11.31
N GLU A 356 -12.34 -26.86 -11.67
CA GLU A 356 -11.28 -26.40 -12.57
C GLU A 356 -9.90 -26.53 -11.90
N MET A 357 -9.82 -26.25 -10.58
CA MET A 357 -8.59 -26.49 -9.82
C MET A 357 -8.21 -27.98 -9.78
N VAL A 358 -9.19 -28.87 -9.54
CA VAL A 358 -8.97 -30.32 -9.57
C VAL A 358 -8.43 -30.76 -10.93
N TYR A 359 -9.04 -30.30 -12.02
CA TYR A 359 -8.59 -30.60 -13.37
C TYR A 359 -7.14 -30.16 -13.58
N CYS A 360 -6.77 -28.94 -13.19
CA CYS A 360 -5.39 -28.47 -13.32
C CYS A 360 -4.40 -29.32 -12.49
N ILE A 361 -4.77 -29.73 -11.27
CA ILE A 361 -3.95 -30.61 -10.42
C ILE A 361 -3.76 -31.97 -11.11
N GLU A 362 -4.82 -32.56 -11.65
CA GLU A 362 -4.79 -33.83 -12.38
C GLU A 362 -3.91 -33.75 -13.63
N GLU A 363 -4.08 -32.70 -14.44
CA GLU A 363 -3.27 -32.45 -15.64
C GLU A 363 -1.78 -32.36 -15.31
N ILE A 364 -1.43 -31.55 -14.32
CA ILE A 364 -0.03 -31.39 -13.92
C ILE A 364 0.53 -32.66 -13.31
N ALA A 365 -0.24 -33.38 -12.49
CA ALA A 365 0.23 -34.62 -11.88
C ALA A 365 0.60 -35.69 -12.92
N ARG A 366 -0.15 -35.79 -14.03
CA ARG A 366 0.00 -36.86 -15.05
C ARG A 366 0.83 -36.47 -16.29
N ASN A 367 0.96 -35.18 -16.59
CA ASN A 367 1.52 -34.72 -17.88
C ASN A 367 2.94 -34.17 -17.74
N ALA A 368 3.94 -35.07 -17.76
CA ALA A 368 5.35 -34.68 -17.70
C ALA A 368 5.81 -33.74 -18.83
N PRO A 369 5.38 -33.92 -20.11
CA PRO A 369 5.66 -32.96 -21.17
C PRO A 369 5.13 -31.54 -20.88
N LEU A 370 3.91 -31.43 -20.36
CA LEU A 370 3.34 -30.14 -19.95
C LEU A 370 4.15 -29.51 -18.81
N LYS A 371 4.51 -30.28 -17.77
CA LYS A 371 5.38 -29.78 -16.68
C LYS A 371 6.67 -29.18 -17.24
N LYS A 372 7.35 -29.90 -18.13
CA LYS A 372 8.60 -29.42 -18.75
C LYS A 372 8.38 -28.14 -19.54
N ALA A 373 7.34 -28.09 -20.38
CA ALA A 373 7.02 -26.91 -21.17
C ALA A 373 6.73 -25.68 -20.29
N LEU A 374 5.99 -25.84 -19.19
CA LEU A 374 5.71 -24.75 -18.24
C LEU A 374 6.98 -24.28 -17.51
N VAL A 375 7.89 -25.19 -17.16
CA VAL A 375 9.17 -24.83 -16.55
C VAL A 375 10.04 -24.02 -17.52
N ASP A 376 10.15 -24.46 -18.77
CA ASP A 376 10.95 -23.78 -19.80
C ASP A 376 10.38 -22.39 -20.09
N LYS A 377 9.07 -22.28 -20.31
CA LYS A 377 8.37 -21.00 -20.48
C LYS A 377 8.46 -20.12 -19.24
N GLY A 378 8.33 -20.71 -18.04
CA GLY A 378 8.40 -20.00 -16.77
C GLY A 378 9.74 -19.33 -16.56
N ARG A 379 10.85 -20.02 -16.85
CA ARG A 379 12.19 -19.41 -16.77
C ARG A 379 12.35 -18.22 -17.71
N ILE A 380 11.86 -18.35 -18.96
CA ILE A 380 11.85 -17.23 -19.92
C ILE A 380 10.99 -16.08 -19.40
N ARG A 381 9.80 -16.38 -18.86
CA ARG A 381 8.88 -15.39 -18.29
C ARG A 381 9.50 -14.63 -17.13
N ALA A 382 10.07 -15.34 -16.16
CA ALA A 382 10.74 -14.76 -15.00
C ALA A 382 11.92 -13.84 -15.38
N ASN A 383 12.68 -14.21 -16.42
CA ASN A 383 13.77 -13.37 -16.94
C ASN A 383 13.31 -12.05 -17.56
N GLY A 384 12.01 -11.91 -17.86
CA GLY A 384 11.39 -10.66 -18.31
C GLY A 384 11.06 -9.66 -17.19
N TYR A 385 11.20 -10.06 -15.92
CA TYR A 385 10.86 -9.24 -14.74
C TYR A 385 12.09 -9.00 -13.87
N ARG A 386 13.16 -8.45 -14.46
CA ARG A 386 14.42 -8.22 -13.74
C ARG A 386 14.32 -7.00 -12.83
N LEU A 387 15.05 -7.05 -11.71
CA LEU A 387 15.16 -5.93 -10.78
C LEU A 387 15.73 -4.68 -11.46
N SER A 388 16.71 -4.84 -12.35
CA SER A 388 17.28 -3.73 -13.13
C SER A 388 16.26 -3.01 -14.01
N ASP A 389 15.35 -3.74 -14.65
CA ASP A 389 14.32 -3.15 -15.52
C ASP A 389 13.32 -2.34 -14.68
N MET A 390 12.89 -2.89 -13.54
CA MET A 390 12.05 -2.17 -12.57
C MET A 390 12.76 -0.89 -12.11
N THR A 391 14.01 -1.00 -11.66
CA THR A 391 14.81 0.14 -11.18
C THR A 391 14.93 1.25 -12.22
N LEU A 392 15.28 0.89 -13.47
CA LEU A 392 15.36 1.87 -14.57
C LEU A 392 14.00 2.51 -14.88
N GLY A 393 12.91 1.73 -14.82
CA GLY A 393 11.56 2.25 -14.97
C GLY A 393 11.20 3.29 -13.90
N TYR A 394 11.51 3.02 -12.63
CA TYR A 394 11.31 4.00 -11.54
C TYR A 394 12.16 5.26 -11.72
N LEU A 395 13.45 5.11 -12.05
CA LEU A 395 14.34 6.24 -12.29
C LEU A 395 13.86 7.11 -13.46
N GLU A 396 13.31 6.50 -14.51
CA GLU A 396 12.74 7.25 -15.62
C GLU A 396 11.53 8.08 -15.18
N ILE A 397 10.59 7.48 -14.43
CA ILE A 397 9.47 8.24 -13.86
C ILE A 397 9.95 9.37 -12.95
N PHE A 398 11.03 9.17 -12.18
CA PHE A 398 11.63 10.22 -11.37
C PHE A 398 12.17 11.37 -12.23
N ARG A 399 12.91 11.07 -13.31
CA ARG A 399 13.40 12.09 -14.26
C ARG A 399 12.24 12.84 -14.89
N MET A 400 11.21 12.13 -15.34
CA MET A 400 10.04 12.75 -15.93
C MET A 400 9.28 13.65 -14.92
N ALA A 401 9.26 13.28 -13.64
CA ALA A 401 8.65 14.10 -12.58
C ALA A 401 9.47 15.37 -12.29
N MET A 402 10.80 15.25 -12.24
CA MET A 402 11.72 16.38 -12.11
C MET A 402 11.77 17.28 -13.36
N ALA A 403 11.55 16.75 -14.56
CA ALA A 403 11.52 17.56 -15.79
C ALA A 403 10.25 18.40 -15.91
N GLY A 404 9.13 17.96 -15.33
CA GLY A 404 7.83 18.64 -15.36
C GLY A 404 7.66 19.82 -14.40
N LEU A 405 8.76 20.36 -13.85
CA LEU A 405 8.86 21.25 -12.68
C LEU A 405 8.20 22.65 -12.76
N ARG A 406 7.21 22.89 -13.62
CA ARG A 406 6.39 24.10 -13.54
C ARG A 406 4.99 23.74 -13.07
N MET A 407 4.66 24.09 -11.82
CA MET A 407 3.26 24.15 -11.40
C MET A 407 2.53 25.12 -12.33
N THR A 408 1.71 24.61 -13.24
CA THR A 408 0.89 25.43 -14.15
C THR A 408 -0.47 25.78 -13.54
N THR A 409 -0.88 25.09 -12.46
CA THR A 409 -2.19 25.25 -11.83
C THR A 409 -2.09 25.30 -10.31
N SER A 410 -2.81 26.23 -9.69
CA SER A 410 -3.01 26.27 -8.23
C SER A 410 -3.85 25.08 -7.76
N LYS A 411 -3.55 24.52 -6.57
CA LYS A 411 -4.25 23.37 -5.99
C LYS A 411 -4.64 23.68 -4.54
N ILE A 412 -5.79 23.22 -4.08
CA ILE A 412 -6.20 23.28 -2.67
C ILE A 412 -6.44 21.87 -2.14
N SER A 413 -6.25 21.72 -0.83
CA SER A 413 -6.04 20.41 -0.26
C SER A 413 -6.40 20.43 1.23
N GLY A 414 -7.06 19.39 1.75
CA GLY A 414 -7.53 19.36 3.14
C GLY A 414 -8.91 19.98 3.35
N ILE A 415 -9.75 19.93 2.31
CA ILE A 415 -11.19 20.20 2.35
C ILE A 415 -11.88 18.93 1.83
N PHE A 416 -12.86 18.42 2.57
CA PHE A 416 -13.69 17.29 2.17
C PHE A 416 -14.72 17.73 1.11
N GLU A 417 -15.32 16.77 0.40
CA GLU A 417 -16.29 17.06 -0.68
C GLU A 417 -17.49 17.90 -0.22
N ASP A 418 -17.89 17.76 1.04
CA ASP A 418 -18.96 18.53 1.67
C ASP A 418 -18.48 19.85 2.31
N GLY A 419 -17.28 20.30 1.98
CA GLY A 419 -16.71 21.58 2.43
C GLY A 419 -16.08 21.55 3.80
N TRP A 420 -16.20 20.47 4.57
CA TRP A 420 -15.55 20.42 5.88
C TRP A 420 -14.03 20.43 5.77
N MET A 421 -13.38 21.10 6.72
CA MET A 421 -11.93 21.16 6.84
C MET A 421 -11.49 20.40 8.10
N GLY A 422 -10.33 19.76 8.03
CA GLY A 422 -9.71 19.08 9.16
C GLY A 422 -8.78 19.97 9.99
N GLU A 423 -7.76 19.38 10.62
CA GLU A 423 -6.73 20.13 11.35
C GLU A 423 -5.89 21.00 10.42
N ARG A 424 -5.75 20.60 9.15
CA ARG A 424 -4.86 21.26 8.21
C ARG A 424 -5.44 21.32 6.80
N THR A 425 -5.34 22.49 6.19
CA THR A 425 -5.64 22.72 4.78
C THR A 425 -4.46 23.43 4.13
N ASP A 426 -3.97 22.87 3.04
CA ASP A 426 -2.82 23.38 2.30
C ASP A 426 -3.28 23.89 0.94
N ILE A 427 -2.91 25.13 0.62
CA ILE A 427 -3.22 25.81 -0.64
C ILE A 427 -1.90 26.11 -1.35
N PHE A 428 -1.75 25.50 -2.52
CA PHE A 428 -0.62 25.62 -3.41
C PHE A 428 -1.01 26.55 -4.56
N TYR A 429 -0.14 27.48 -4.90
CA TYR A 429 -0.41 28.44 -5.97
C TYR A 429 0.70 28.43 -7.00
N ALA A 430 0.31 28.35 -8.27
CA ALA A 430 1.21 28.46 -9.42
C ALA A 430 1.83 29.87 -9.51
N PRO A 431 2.89 30.08 -10.31
CA PRO A 431 3.36 31.43 -10.63
C PRO A 431 2.22 32.23 -11.29
N GLY A 432 2.20 33.52 -11.04
CA GLY A 432 1.13 34.37 -11.56
C GLY A 432 1.42 35.85 -11.33
N PRO A 433 0.46 36.72 -11.68
CA PRO A 433 0.62 38.15 -11.48
C PRO A 433 0.99 38.46 -10.01
N PRO A 434 1.91 39.42 -9.79
CA PRO A 434 2.15 39.95 -8.45
C PRO A 434 0.84 40.54 -7.88
N GLU A 435 0.74 40.60 -6.55
CA GLU A 435 -0.41 41.16 -5.82
C GLU A 435 -1.75 40.39 -5.96
N ARG A 436 -1.72 39.13 -6.42
CA ARG A 436 -2.90 38.27 -6.34
C ARG A 436 -3.26 37.96 -4.88
N VAL A 437 -4.55 37.90 -4.60
CA VAL A 437 -5.08 37.69 -3.25
C VAL A 437 -5.72 36.31 -3.17
N LEU A 438 -5.26 35.49 -2.25
CA LEU A 438 -5.98 34.31 -1.82
C LEU A 438 -7.10 34.72 -0.87
N GLU A 439 -8.34 34.38 -1.22
CA GLU A 439 -9.53 34.60 -0.40
C GLU A 439 -10.11 33.25 0.03
N ILE A 440 -10.37 33.08 1.31
CA ILE A 440 -10.94 31.84 1.87
C ILE A 440 -12.12 32.23 2.75
N LYS A 441 -13.32 31.78 2.41
CA LYS A 441 -14.52 31.97 3.23
C LYS A 441 -14.73 30.73 4.10
N LEU A 442 -14.79 30.94 5.40
CA LEU A 442 -14.94 29.90 6.41
C LEU A 442 -16.19 30.11 7.24
N GLU A 443 -16.84 29.03 7.63
CA GLU A 443 -18.00 29.01 8.53
C GLU A 443 -17.77 28.02 9.67
N ALA A 444 -18.11 28.44 10.90
CA ALA A 444 -18.23 27.53 12.03
C ALA A 444 -19.73 27.39 12.37
N PRO A 445 -20.34 26.22 12.18
CA PRO A 445 -21.75 26.01 12.49
C PRO A 445 -22.15 26.39 13.92
N PRO A 446 -23.41 26.79 14.18
CA PRO A 446 -23.87 27.13 15.54
C PRO A 446 -23.75 25.97 16.54
N TRP A 447 -23.91 24.74 16.05
CA TRP A 447 -23.88 23.51 16.83
C TRP A 447 -22.47 22.96 17.09
N LEU A 448 -21.42 23.64 16.62
CA LEU A 448 -20.04 23.17 16.77
C LEU A 448 -19.70 22.91 18.26
N PRO A 449 -19.11 21.75 18.63
CA PRO A 449 -18.79 21.45 20.02
C PRO A 449 -17.84 22.45 20.68
N ALA A 450 -16.88 22.98 19.92
CA ALA A 450 -15.95 24.00 20.39
C ALA A 450 -16.55 25.40 20.28
N ARG A 451 -16.42 26.21 21.34
CA ARG A 451 -16.88 27.62 21.35
C ARG A 451 -16.13 28.50 20.34
N GLN A 452 -14.88 28.19 20.07
CA GLN A 452 -14.03 28.93 19.14
C GLN A 452 -12.94 28.03 18.55
N ILE A 453 -12.67 28.20 17.25
CA ILE A 453 -11.58 27.57 16.52
C ILE A 453 -10.46 28.58 16.31
N LYS A 454 -9.23 28.20 16.66
CA LYS A 454 -8.01 28.95 16.38
C LYS A 454 -7.47 28.51 15.03
N ILE A 455 -7.38 29.44 14.09
CA ILE A 455 -6.90 29.23 12.72
C ILE A 455 -5.59 30.00 12.58
N ARG A 456 -4.54 29.34 12.07
CA ARG A 456 -3.27 30.00 11.73
C ARG A 456 -2.95 29.77 10.28
N LEU A 457 -2.72 30.85 9.54
CA LEU A 457 -2.22 30.81 8.17
C LEU A 457 -0.69 30.91 8.21
N ASN A 458 0.03 30.00 7.56
CA ASN A 458 1.50 29.98 7.52
C ASN A 458 1.99 29.81 6.08
N ASP A 459 3.13 30.39 5.72
CA ASP A 459 3.79 30.22 4.40
C ASP A 459 4.89 29.15 4.39
N GLY A 460 4.92 28.29 5.43
CA GLY A 460 5.98 27.31 5.66
C GLY A 460 7.24 27.86 6.35
N LYS A 461 7.41 29.19 6.45
CA LYS A 461 8.52 29.81 7.18
C LYS A 461 8.06 30.56 8.43
N LYS A 462 6.93 31.25 8.34
CA LYS A 462 6.37 32.06 9.43
C LYS A 462 4.84 31.99 9.44
N THR A 463 4.26 32.35 10.58
CA THR A 463 2.82 32.60 10.66
C THR A 463 2.50 33.94 10.02
N LEU A 464 1.63 33.91 9.01
CA LEU A 464 1.11 35.09 8.31
C LEU A 464 -0.05 35.72 9.09
N GLN A 465 -1.01 34.91 9.54
CA GLN A 465 -2.22 35.39 10.22
C GLN A 465 -2.66 34.43 11.32
N LYS A 466 -3.29 34.97 12.37
CA LYS A 466 -3.96 34.21 13.43
C LYS A 466 -5.41 34.70 13.52
N ILE A 467 -6.36 33.81 13.32
CA ILE A 467 -7.80 34.09 13.34
C ILE A 467 -8.46 33.23 14.42
N GLY A 468 -9.43 33.80 15.15
CA GLY A 468 -10.24 33.07 16.10
C GLY A 468 -11.71 33.07 15.67
N LEU A 469 -12.19 31.98 15.07
CA LEU A 469 -13.55 31.85 14.58
C LEU A 469 -14.49 31.27 15.64
N ARG A 470 -15.43 32.08 16.14
CA ARG A 470 -16.44 31.61 17.12
C ARG A 470 -17.51 30.76 16.43
N ARG A 471 -18.05 29.76 17.12
CA ARG A 471 -19.18 28.97 16.59
C ARG A 471 -20.37 29.89 16.23
N GLY A 472 -21.11 29.53 15.18
CA GLY A 472 -22.20 30.32 14.61
C GLY A 472 -21.76 31.59 13.88
N ARG A 473 -20.50 31.68 13.45
CA ARG A 473 -19.96 32.84 12.72
C ARG A 473 -19.21 32.41 11.47
N GLU A 474 -19.07 33.36 10.57
CA GLU A 474 -18.22 33.25 9.37
C GLU A 474 -16.95 34.08 9.53
N SER A 475 -15.92 33.77 8.74
CA SER A 475 -14.72 34.58 8.57
C SER A 475 -14.21 34.52 7.15
N ILE A 476 -13.65 35.63 6.66
CA ILE A 476 -12.98 35.70 5.36
C ILE A 476 -11.51 35.98 5.61
N ILE A 477 -10.66 35.06 5.16
CA ILE A 477 -9.20 35.22 5.20
C ILE A 477 -8.76 35.76 3.85
N ARG A 478 -8.02 36.87 3.84
CA ARG A 478 -7.38 37.42 2.64
C ARG A 478 -5.89 37.46 2.82
N GLN A 479 -5.15 36.86 1.89
CA GLN A 479 -3.69 36.83 1.92
C GLN A 479 -3.12 37.20 0.56
N VAL A 480 -2.32 38.27 0.52
CA VAL A 480 -1.55 38.64 -0.68
C VAL A 480 -0.47 37.59 -0.89
N LEU A 481 -0.35 37.10 -2.12
CA LEU A 481 0.61 36.08 -2.52
C LEU A 481 1.71 36.67 -3.42
N PRO A 482 2.94 36.16 -3.34
CA PRO A 482 4.03 36.59 -4.20
C PRO A 482 3.82 36.15 -5.66
N GLY A 483 4.47 36.83 -6.61
CA GLY A 483 4.38 36.50 -8.05
C GLY A 483 4.88 35.09 -8.40
N LYS A 484 5.86 34.58 -7.65
CA LYS A 484 6.36 33.20 -7.77
C LYS A 484 5.34 32.17 -7.25
N GLN A 485 5.55 30.91 -7.62
CA GLN A 485 4.82 29.80 -6.99
C GLN A 485 5.14 29.69 -5.50
N GLY A 486 4.25 29.05 -4.76
CA GLY A 486 4.41 28.86 -3.33
C GLY A 486 3.16 28.28 -2.69
N HIS A 487 3.07 28.42 -1.37
CA HIS A 487 2.04 27.77 -0.58
C HIS A 487 1.70 28.52 0.69
N VAL A 488 0.47 28.28 1.14
CA VAL A 488 0.03 28.61 2.48
C VAL A 488 -0.71 27.45 3.11
N SER A 489 -0.54 27.28 4.41
CA SER A 489 -1.18 26.26 5.22
C SER A 489 -2.04 26.89 6.30
N LEU A 490 -3.30 26.47 6.38
CA LEU A 490 -4.20 26.75 7.49
C LEU A 490 -4.08 25.61 8.49
N SER A 491 -3.71 25.92 9.73
CA SER A 491 -3.84 24.99 10.86
C SER A 491 -5.01 25.40 11.75
N MET A 492 -5.91 24.47 12.05
CA MET A 492 -7.14 24.70 12.83
C MET A 492 -7.12 23.87 14.12
N ASN A 493 -7.46 24.49 15.25
CA ASN A 493 -7.54 23.81 16.53
C ASN A 493 -8.60 24.45 17.44
N PRO A 494 -9.50 23.67 18.07
CA PRO A 494 -9.59 22.21 18.04
C PRO A 494 -10.28 21.64 16.78
N THR A 495 -10.11 20.34 16.57
CA THR A 495 -10.97 19.51 15.69
C THR A 495 -11.92 18.66 16.56
N PHE A 496 -12.99 18.14 15.96
CA PHE A 496 -13.95 17.23 16.58
C PHE A 496 -14.35 16.13 15.59
N CYS A 497 -14.89 15.02 16.10
CA CYS A 497 -15.43 13.94 15.30
C CYS A 497 -16.93 13.85 15.55
N PRO A 498 -17.82 14.04 14.56
CA PRO A 498 -19.27 14.07 14.80
C PRO A 498 -19.80 12.84 15.56
N SER A 499 -19.32 11.64 15.23
CA SER A 499 -19.71 10.40 15.90
C SER A 499 -19.37 10.38 17.40
N ASP A 500 -18.26 11.00 17.80
CA ASP A 500 -17.86 11.10 19.22
C ASP A 500 -18.82 11.99 20.03
N HIS A 501 -19.58 12.83 19.34
CA HIS A 501 -20.56 13.75 19.92
C HIS A 501 -22.02 13.32 19.65
N GLY A 502 -22.24 12.12 19.09
CA GLY A 502 -23.58 11.65 18.74
C GLY A 502 -24.23 12.39 17.57
N ILE A 503 -23.43 13.08 16.76
CA ILE A 503 -23.86 13.84 15.60
C ILE A 503 -23.64 12.96 14.35
N GLY A 504 -24.59 12.06 14.08
CA GLY A 504 -24.51 11.14 12.93
C GLY A 504 -23.37 10.11 12.99
N GLU A 505 -23.16 9.40 11.88
CA GLU A 505 -22.13 8.35 11.72
C GLU A 505 -20.87 8.85 10.98
N ASP A 506 -20.55 10.13 11.11
CA ASP A 506 -19.34 10.71 10.52
C ASP A 506 -18.14 10.58 11.47
N PHE A 507 -17.11 9.87 11.00
CA PHE A 507 -15.89 9.54 11.75
C PHE A 507 -14.69 10.45 11.43
N ARG A 508 -14.88 11.48 10.60
CA ARG A 508 -13.80 12.40 10.19
C ARG A 508 -13.47 13.38 11.32
N ALA A 509 -12.22 13.82 11.37
CA ALA A 509 -11.81 14.93 12.24
C ALA A 509 -12.07 16.27 11.54
N LEU A 510 -13.11 16.98 11.96
CA LEU A 510 -13.62 18.22 11.36
C LEU A 510 -13.31 19.44 12.25
N SER A 511 -13.23 20.63 11.66
CA SER A 511 -13.07 21.89 12.38
C SER A 511 -14.06 22.95 11.94
N VAL A 512 -13.94 23.45 10.72
CA VAL A 512 -14.80 24.49 10.13
C VAL A 512 -15.15 24.09 8.71
N ILE A 513 -16.14 24.73 8.12
CA ILE A 513 -16.55 24.52 6.73
C ILE A 513 -15.88 25.59 5.87
N CYS A 514 -15.25 25.20 4.78
CA CYS A 514 -14.85 26.11 3.71
C CYS A 514 -16.06 26.34 2.80
N CYS A 515 -16.60 27.54 2.78
CA CYS A 515 -17.70 27.91 1.88
C CYS A 515 -17.20 28.29 0.48
N GLY A 516 -15.89 28.42 0.33
CA GLY A 516 -15.25 28.70 -0.95
C GLY A 516 -13.84 29.25 -0.78
N CYS A 517 -12.99 28.93 -1.74
CA CYS A 517 -11.62 29.41 -1.79
C CYS A 517 -11.30 29.90 -3.19
N TRP A 518 -10.78 31.12 -3.29
CA TRP A 518 -10.54 31.75 -4.58
C TRP A 518 -9.19 32.43 -4.66
N MET A 519 -8.63 32.41 -5.86
CA MET A 519 -7.51 33.24 -6.27
C MET A 519 -8.04 34.47 -7.00
N ILE A 520 -7.84 35.65 -6.43
CA ILE A 520 -8.23 36.93 -7.04
C ILE A 520 -6.99 37.52 -7.70
N THR A 521 -6.99 37.61 -9.03
CA THR A 521 -5.88 38.13 -9.84
C THR A 521 -6.24 39.46 -10.49
N PRO A 522 -5.34 40.44 -10.62
CA PRO A 522 -5.59 41.65 -11.40
C PRO A 522 -5.89 41.33 -12.89
N PRO A 523 -6.91 41.94 -13.52
CA PRO A 523 -7.90 42.86 -12.98
C PRO A 523 -9.10 42.11 -12.37
N LYS A 524 -9.05 41.86 -11.06
CA LYS A 524 -10.10 41.22 -10.21
C LYS A 524 -10.75 39.93 -10.76
N LYS A 525 -10.06 39.15 -11.60
CA LYS A 525 -10.55 37.82 -12.02
C LYS A 525 -10.47 36.87 -10.82
N LYS A 526 -11.62 36.35 -10.41
CA LYS A 526 -11.78 35.41 -9.29
C LYS A 526 -11.80 33.98 -9.84
N ILE A 527 -10.77 33.20 -9.52
CA ILE A 527 -10.61 31.80 -9.94
C ILE A 527 -10.94 30.91 -8.74
N SER A 528 -11.92 30.01 -8.86
CA SER A 528 -12.23 29.05 -7.79
C SER A 528 -11.14 28.01 -7.65
N LEU A 529 -10.72 27.78 -6.41
CA LEU A 529 -9.88 26.66 -6.00
C LEU A 529 -10.72 25.60 -5.29
N PHE A 530 -11.72 26.04 -4.51
CA PHE A 530 -12.76 25.23 -3.88
C PHE A 530 -14.09 25.96 -3.99
#